data_AF-A0A9D8QJY8-F1
#
_entry.id   AF-A0A9D8QJY8-F1
#
_cell.length_a   1.000
_cell.length_b   1.000
_cell.length_c   1.000
_cell.angle_alpha   90.00
_cell.angle_beta   90.00
_cell.angle_gamma   90.00
#
_symmetry.space_group_name_H-M   'P 1'
#
loop_
_entity.id
_entity.type
_entity.pdbx_description
1 polymer ?
#
loop_
_entity_poly.entity_id
_entity_poly.type
_entity_poly.pdbx_seq_one_letter_code
_entity_poly.pdbx_strand_id
1 'polypeptide(L)'
;MVGRDRGEPHRTATPLELLFDLCFVVAVAQASAELHHGLAEGQAGRALLGYVMVFFAIWWAWMNFTWFASAYDTDDIPYRLLTLVQIAGVLVLAAGVPAAFERLDYVTVTIGYTIMRGAGLCQWLRAGWEHREGRRTAFRYAIAVGVCQVGWLVRLALPPPLGGIAFPVLVAAELAGPVWAEGTGTITPWHPEHVTERFGLFTLIVLGESVLASTVAVQQAIASHGLSAAVLGVAGGGLLLVFGLWWTYFKRPAAEALRTSGWWAFVWGYAHYGVFASAAALGAGLQSAAETANHPGHLGA
;
A
#
# COMPACT_ATOMS: atom_id res chain seq x y z
N MET A 1 14.61 -4.33 -21.92
CA MET A 1 13.36 -3.71 -21.51
C MET A 1 13.03 -2.71 -22.58
N VAL A 2 11.99 -3.01 -23.34
CA VAL A 2 11.37 -2.05 -24.27
C VAL A 2 10.18 -1.47 -23.50
N GLY A 3 9.93 -0.17 -23.64
CA GLY A 3 8.71 0.43 -23.11
C GLY A 3 7.48 -0.24 -23.73
N ARG A 4 6.46 -0.54 -22.93
CA ARG A 4 5.23 -1.16 -23.46
C ARG A 4 4.39 -0.16 -24.26
N ASP A 5 3.57 -0.67 -25.17
CA ASP A 5 2.61 0.18 -25.90
C ASP A 5 1.50 0.64 -24.94
N ARG A 6 1.21 1.94 -24.94
CA ARG A 6 0.16 2.55 -24.10
C ARG A 6 -1.24 2.26 -24.60
N GLY A 7 -1.38 1.79 -25.85
CA GLY A 7 -2.66 1.45 -26.49
C GLY A 7 -2.91 -0.04 -26.70
N GLU A 8 -2.12 -0.93 -26.09
CA GLU A 8 -2.24 -2.38 -26.24
C GLU A 8 -3.66 -2.86 -25.86
N PRO A 9 -4.49 -3.32 -26.82
CA PRO A 9 -5.83 -3.77 -26.51
C PRO A 9 -5.78 -5.01 -25.60
N HIS A 10 -6.58 -5.01 -24.54
CA HIS A 10 -6.67 -6.09 -23.55
C HIS A 10 -5.42 -6.32 -22.68
N ARG A 11 -4.63 -5.28 -22.38
CA ARG A 11 -3.60 -5.39 -21.33
C ARG A 11 -4.27 -5.58 -19.96
N THR A 12 -4.20 -6.81 -19.44
CA THR A 12 -4.74 -7.17 -18.13
C THR A 12 -3.64 -7.46 -17.09
N ALA A 13 -4.01 -7.46 -15.81
CA ALA A 13 -3.14 -7.84 -14.72
C ALA A 13 -2.69 -9.31 -14.83
N THR A 14 -1.40 -9.56 -14.62
CA THR A 14 -0.82 -10.91 -14.70
C THR A 14 -1.00 -11.70 -13.39
N PRO A 15 -0.93 -13.04 -13.42
CA PRO A 15 -0.94 -13.84 -12.20
C PRO A 15 0.19 -13.50 -11.22
N LEU A 16 1.36 -13.09 -11.72
CA LEU A 16 2.49 -12.66 -10.89
C LEU A 16 2.18 -11.34 -10.17
N GLU A 17 1.56 -10.39 -10.87
CA GLU A 17 1.08 -9.13 -10.31
C GLU A 17 0.00 -9.37 -9.23
N LEU A 18 -0.89 -10.33 -9.44
CA LEU A 18 -1.88 -10.74 -8.43
C LEU A 18 -1.23 -11.39 -7.21
N LEU A 19 -0.25 -12.28 -7.41
CA LEU A 19 0.51 -12.87 -6.31
C LEU A 19 1.24 -11.80 -5.48
N PHE A 20 1.83 -10.82 -6.14
CA PHE A 20 2.46 -9.68 -5.49
C PHE A 20 1.46 -8.94 -4.59
N ASP A 21 0.27 -8.61 -5.09
CA ASP A 21 -0.77 -7.93 -4.31
C ASP A 21 -1.24 -8.75 -3.11
N LEU A 22 -1.40 -10.07 -3.28
CA LEU A 22 -1.75 -10.98 -2.20
C LEU A 22 -0.66 -11.06 -1.11
N CYS A 23 0.62 -10.93 -1.46
CA CYS A 23 1.67 -10.82 -0.45
C CYS A 23 1.68 -9.44 0.23
N PHE A 24 1.37 -8.37 -0.50
CA PHE A 24 1.28 -7.02 0.05
C PHE A 24 0.11 -6.84 1.02
N VAL A 25 -1.02 -7.51 0.80
CA VAL A 25 -2.16 -7.42 1.72
C VAL A 25 -1.82 -7.96 3.11
N VAL A 26 -0.87 -8.89 3.23
CA VAL A 26 -0.39 -9.37 4.55
C VAL A 26 0.17 -8.21 5.37
N ALA A 27 0.97 -7.33 4.77
CA ALA A 27 1.49 -6.15 5.47
C ALA A 27 0.37 -5.15 5.82
N VAL A 28 -0.62 -4.99 4.94
CA VAL A 28 -1.81 -4.16 5.19
C VAL A 28 -2.62 -4.70 6.36
N ALA A 29 -2.84 -6.02 6.40
CA ALA A 29 -3.53 -6.72 7.47
C ALA A 29 -2.83 -6.52 8.82
N GLN A 30 -1.50 -6.67 8.85
CA GLN A 30 -0.70 -6.41 10.06
C GLN A 30 -0.86 -4.96 10.54
N ALA A 31 -0.77 -3.98 9.63
CA ALA A 31 -0.95 -2.57 10.00
C ALA A 31 -2.37 -2.30 10.54
N SER A 32 -3.40 -2.92 9.95
CA SER A 32 -4.79 -2.82 10.41
C SER A 32 -4.98 -3.48 11.79
N ALA A 33 -4.36 -4.64 12.02
CA ALA A 33 -4.42 -5.34 13.31
C ALA A 33 -3.79 -4.50 14.44
N GLU A 34 -2.63 -3.91 14.18
CA GLU A 34 -1.98 -3.00 15.15
C GLU A 34 -2.80 -1.72 15.41
N LEU A 35 -3.47 -1.20 14.38
CA LEU A 35 -4.41 -0.08 14.55
C LEU A 35 -5.55 -0.48 15.50
N HIS A 36 -6.16 -1.64 15.28
CA HIS A 36 -7.21 -2.15 16.16
C HIS A 36 -6.71 -2.33 17.60
N HIS A 37 -5.54 -2.95 17.79
CA HIS A 37 -4.97 -3.16 19.12
C HIS A 37 -4.76 -1.84 19.86
N GLY A 38 -4.17 -0.84 19.19
CA GLY A 38 -3.98 0.48 19.79
C GLY A 38 -5.27 1.26 20.06
N LEU A 39 -6.35 1.00 19.30
CA LEU A 39 -7.69 1.52 19.61
C LEU A 39 -8.25 0.87 20.87
N ALA A 40 -8.10 -0.44 21.03
CA ALA A 40 -8.56 -1.18 22.21
C ALA A 40 -7.84 -0.75 23.50
N GLU A 41 -6.57 -0.36 23.41
CA GLU A 41 -5.78 0.17 24.53
C GLU A 41 -6.06 1.66 24.87
N GLY A 42 -6.98 2.31 24.16
CA GLY A 42 -7.28 3.74 24.35
C GLY A 42 -6.19 4.69 23.84
N GLN A 43 -5.23 4.18 23.05
CA GLN A 43 -4.12 4.95 22.49
C GLN A 43 -4.38 5.38 21.04
N ALA A 44 -5.62 5.78 20.73
CA ALA A 44 -6.10 5.99 19.36
C ALA A 44 -5.22 6.94 18.53
N GLY A 45 -4.74 8.05 19.10
CA GLY A 45 -3.90 9.01 18.38
C GLY A 45 -2.53 8.42 17.97
N ARG A 46 -1.89 7.66 18.86
CA ARG A 46 -0.61 7.00 18.59
C ARG A 46 -0.79 5.85 17.59
N ALA A 47 -1.84 5.06 17.77
CA ALA A 47 -2.18 3.96 16.87
C ALA A 47 -2.43 4.46 15.44
N LEU A 48 -3.22 5.52 15.29
CA LEU A 48 -3.51 6.15 14.01
C LEU A 48 -2.25 6.71 13.34
N LEU A 49 -1.39 7.38 14.10
CA LEU A 49 -0.13 7.90 13.57
C LEU A 49 0.79 6.77 13.08
N GLY A 50 0.98 5.74 13.91
CA GLY A 50 1.77 4.55 13.54
C GLY A 50 1.22 3.88 12.28
N TYR A 51 -0.10 3.72 12.21
CA TYR A 51 -0.81 3.18 11.05
C TYR A 51 -0.57 3.98 9.78
N VAL A 52 -0.80 5.30 9.81
CA VAL A 52 -0.57 6.18 8.66
C VAL A 52 0.88 6.09 8.18
N MET A 53 1.85 6.07 9.10
CA MET A 53 3.27 5.98 8.77
C MET A 53 3.66 4.65 8.13
N VAL A 54 3.26 3.53 8.73
CA VAL A 54 3.58 2.19 8.21
C VAL A 54 2.83 1.90 6.91
N PHE A 55 1.56 2.29 6.84
CA PHE A 55 0.74 2.15 5.65
C PHE A 55 1.34 2.94 4.48
N PHE A 56 1.94 4.12 4.72
CA PHE A 56 2.65 4.86 3.68
C PHE A 56 3.81 4.04 3.09
N ALA A 57 4.62 3.38 3.91
CA ALA A 57 5.71 2.55 3.41
C ALA A 57 5.21 1.40 2.53
N ILE A 58 4.16 0.70 2.97
CA ILE A 58 3.54 -0.41 2.24
C ILE A 58 2.95 0.09 0.91
N TRP A 59 2.09 1.11 0.98
CA TRP A 59 1.42 1.69 -0.18
C TRP A 59 2.42 2.25 -1.18
N TRP A 60 3.44 2.97 -0.72
CA TRP A 60 4.41 3.60 -1.60
C TRP A 60 5.24 2.57 -2.36
N ALA A 61 5.64 1.48 -1.70
CA ALA A 61 6.32 0.38 -2.39
C ALA A 61 5.44 -0.30 -3.45
N TRP A 62 4.19 -0.61 -3.09
CA TRP A 62 3.22 -1.19 -4.01
C TRP A 62 2.99 -0.27 -5.22
N MET A 63 2.80 1.03 -4.96
CA MET A 63 2.63 2.06 -5.98
C MET A 63 3.80 2.05 -6.96
N ASN A 64 5.04 2.10 -6.47
CA ASN A 64 6.23 2.11 -7.32
C ASN A 64 6.29 0.86 -8.22
N PHE A 65 5.96 -0.31 -7.69
CA PHE A 65 5.92 -1.54 -8.48
C PHE A 65 4.81 -1.51 -9.54
N THR A 66 3.57 -1.16 -9.18
CA THR A 66 2.44 -1.15 -10.12
C THR A 66 2.70 -0.24 -11.31
N TRP A 67 3.23 0.97 -11.10
CA TRP A 67 3.58 1.88 -12.19
C TRP A 67 4.77 1.39 -13.02
N PHE A 68 5.80 0.81 -12.38
CA PHE A 68 6.92 0.22 -13.10
C PHE A 68 6.48 -0.95 -13.98
N ALA A 69 5.70 -1.88 -13.44
CA ALA A 69 5.17 -3.05 -14.15
C ALA A 69 4.30 -2.62 -15.34
N SER A 70 3.45 -1.61 -15.16
CA SER A 70 2.66 -1.06 -16.27
C SER A 70 3.53 -0.54 -17.42
N ALA A 71 4.67 0.07 -17.11
CA ALA A 71 5.57 0.64 -18.12
C ALA A 71 6.56 -0.37 -18.74
N TYR A 72 7.04 -1.34 -17.97
CA TYR A 72 8.23 -2.14 -18.29
C TYR A 72 8.14 -3.64 -17.95
N ASP A 73 6.96 -4.19 -17.63
CA ASP A 73 6.81 -5.63 -17.44
C ASP A 73 7.25 -6.40 -18.70
N THR A 74 8.35 -7.14 -18.55
CA THR A 74 9.02 -7.92 -19.61
C THR A 74 8.83 -9.43 -19.43
N ASP A 75 8.21 -9.86 -18.32
CA ASP A 75 8.00 -11.27 -17.93
C ASP A 75 9.23 -12.19 -18.07
N ASP A 76 10.45 -11.64 -17.98
CA ASP A 76 11.68 -12.41 -18.09
C ASP A 76 12.22 -12.87 -16.72
N ILE A 77 13.22 -13.75 -16.75
CA ILE A 77 13.78 -14.35 -15.53
C ILE A 77 14.27 -13.28 -14.54
N PRO A 78 15.07 -12.26 -14.93
CA PRO A 78 15.49 -11.24 -13.99
C PRO A 78 14.31 -10.44 -13.42
N TYR A 79 13.29 -10.11 -14.22
CA TYR A 79 12.10 -9.44 -13.72
C TYR A 79 11.38 -10.27 -12.66
N ARG A 80 11.12 -11.56 -12.94
CA ARG A 80 10.46 -12.48 -11.99
C ARG A 80 11.26 -12.64 -10.68
N LEU A 81 12.59 -12.78 -10.77
CA LEU A 81 13.45 -12.87 -9.58
C LEU A 81 13.47 -11.58 -8.77
N LEU A 82 13.49 -10.41 -9.42
CA LEU A 82 13.42 -9.12 -8.72
C LEU A 82 12.06 -8.94 -8.03
N THR A 83 10.96 -9.34 -8.68
CA THR A 83 9.63 -9.35 -8.07
C THR A 83 9.56 -10.29 -6.86
N LEU A 84 10.18 -11.47 -6.92
CA LEU A 84 10.30 -12.37 -5.77
C LEU A 84 11.06 -11.72 -4.60
N VAL A 85 12.15 -11.00 -4.88
CA VAL A 85 12.89 -10.24 -3.86
C VAL A 85 12.02 -9.13 -3.25
N GLN A 86 11.19 -8.46 -4.04
CA GLN A 86 10.24 -7.47 -3.52
C GLN A 86 9.18 -8.10 -2.62
N ILE A 87 8.65 -9.27 -3.00
CA ILE A 87 7.73 -10.06 -2.17
C ILE A 87 8.40 -10.43 -0.83
N ALA A 88 9.64 -10.92 -0.86
CA ALA A 88 10.37 -11.21 0.37
C ALA A 88 10.55 -9.95 1.23
N GLY A 89 10.88 -8.80 0.61
CA GLY A 89 11.01 -7.52 1.31
C GLY A 89 9.74 -7.07 2.02
N VAL A 90 8.56 -7.22 1.39
CA VAL A 90 7.29 -6.82 2.02
C VAL A 90 6.91 -7.74 3.17
N LEU A 91 7.23 -9.04 3.09
CA LEU A 91 6.99 -9.97 4.19
C LEU A 91 7.91 -9.70 5.38
N VAL A 92 9.17 -9.33 5.14
CA VAL A 92 10.09 -8.87 6.20
C VAL A 92 9.57 -7.57 6.81
N LEU A 93 9.09 -6.64 5.99
CA LEU A 93 8.47 -5.39 6.47
C LEU A 93 7.26 -5.70 7.35
N ALA A 94 6.37 -6.58 6.91
CA ALA A 94 5.18 -7.00 7.64
C ALA A 94 5.55 -7.57 9.02
N ALA A 95 6.58 -8.42 9.10
CA ALA A 95 7.08 -8.98 10.36
C ALA A 95 7.63 -7.91 11.32
N GLY A 96 8.07 -6.76 10.80
CA GLY A 96 8.53 -5.62 11.60
C GLY A 96 7.43 -4.70 12.09
N VAL A 97 6.20 -4.81 11.58
CA VAL A 97 5.09 -3.88 11.88
C VAL A 97 4.76 -3.83 13.38
N PRO A 98 4.58 -4.95 14.10
CA PRO A 98 4.27 -4.89 15.54
C PRO A 98 5.34 -4.16 16.36
N ALA A 99 6.63 -4.45 16.08
CA ALA A 99 7.75 -3.80 16.76
C ALA A 99 7.79 -2.28 16.53
N ALA A 100 7.43 -1.83 15.33
CA ALA A 100 7.37 -0.43 14.96
C ALA A 100 6.26 0.34 15.70
N PHE A 101 5.13 -0.31 15.99
CA PHE A 101 4.02 0.28 16.73
C PHE A 101 4.31 0.32 18.25
N GLU A 102 4.67 -0.82 18.83
CA GLU A 102 4.86 -0.98 20.28
C GLU A 102 6.09 -0.21 20.79
N ARG A 103 7.23 -0.41 20.12
CA ARG A 103 8.55 0.01 20.61
C ARG A 103 9.19 1.15 19.81
N LEU A 104 8.51 1.64 18.78
CA LEU A 104 9.08 2.61 17.81
C LEU A 104 10.37 2.09 17.16
N ASP A 105 10.51 0.76 17.08
CA ASP A 105 11.64 0.10 16.44
C ASP A 105 11.34 -0.11 14.96
N TYR A 106 11.92 0.75 14.12
CA TYR A 106 11.72 0.74 12.68
C TYR A 106 12.79 -0.05 11.92
N VAL A 107 13.70 -0.76 12.61
CA VAL A 107 14.83 -1.44 11.95
C VAL A 107 14.34 -2.51 10.98
N THR A 108 13.52 -3.44 11.44
CA THR A 108 12.99 -4.54 10.60
C THR A 108 12.13 -4.02 9.44
N VAL A 109 11.27 -3.03 9.71
CA VAL A 109 10.46 -2.35 8.68
C VAL A 109 11.37 -1.73 7.60
N THR A 110 12.42 -1.04 8.02
CA THR A 110 13.36 -0.36 7.10
C THR A 110 14.20 -1.37 6.32
N ILE A 111 14.60 -2.49 6.93
CA ILE A 111 15.32 -3.58 6.22
C ILE A 111 14.42 -4.18 5.15
N GLY A 112 13.19 -4.55 5.48
CA GLY A 112 12.22 -5.08 4.50
C GLY A 112 11.98 -4.08 3.36
N TYR A 113 11.82 -2.80 3.71
CA TYR A 113 11.71 -1.70 2.74
C TYR A 113 12.96 -1.58 1.85
N THR A 114 14.15 -1.71 2.42
CA THR A 114 15.42 -1.66 1.67
C THR A 114 15.53 -2.81 0.68
N ILE A 115 15.14 -4.03 1.07
CA ILE A 115 15.18 -5.21 0.20
C ILE A 115 14.30 -4.99 -1.04
N MET A 116 13.04 -4.58 -0.84
CA MET A 116 12.12 -4.33 -1.97
C MET A 116 12.58 -3.17 -2.85
N ARG A 117 13.09 -2.08 -2.24
CA ARG A 117 13.54 -0.89 -2.96
C ARG A 117 14.84 -1.14 -3.71
N GLY A 118 15.74 -1.98 -3.18
CA GLY A 118 16.94 -2.43 -3.89
C GLY A 118 16.58 -3.17 -5.17
N ALA A 119 15.59 -4.07 -5.12
CA ALA A 119 15.10 -4.74 -6.32
C ALA A 119 14.46 -3.76 -7.32
N GLY A 120 13.65 -2.80 -6.84
CA GLY A 120 13.08 -1.74 -7.68
C GLY A 120 14.13 -0.82 -8.29
N LEU A 121 15.20 -0.52 -7.57
CA LEU A 121 16.34 0.26 -8.07
C LEU A 121 17.05 -0.49 -9.20
N CYS A 122 17.30 -1.80 -9.04
CA CYS A 122 17.86 -2.65 -10.09
C CYS A 122 16.97 -2.66 -11.34
N GLN A 123 15.64 -2.72 -11.18
CA GLN A 123 14.67 -2.62 -12.27
C GLN A 123 14.80 -1.29 -13.03
N TRP A 124 14.88 -0.15 -12.33
CA TRP A 124 15.06 1.17 -12.95
C TRP A 124 16.42 1.35 -13.65
N LEU A 125 17.50 0.86 -13.05
CA LEU A 125 18.84 0.89 -13.67
C LEU A 125 18.85 0.06 -14.96
N ARG A 126 18.26 -1.13 -14.93
CA ARG A 126 18.11 -1.99 -16.10
C ARG A 126 17.29 -1.33 -17.20
N ALA A 127 16.16 -0.71 -16.84
CA ALA A 127 15.35 0.06 -17.80
C ALA A 127 16.16 1.21 -18.42
N GLY A 128 16.98 1.92 -17.63
CA GLY A 128 17.85 3.00 -18.11
C GLY A 128 18.90 2.53 -19.13
N TRP A 129 19.49 1.35 -18.92
CA TRP A 129 20.44 0.79 -19.87
C TRP A 129 19.78 0.30 -21.16
N GLU A 130 18.69 -0.46 -21.03
CA GLU A 130 18.07 -1.20 -22.14
C GLU A 130 17.09 -0.35 -22.97
N HIS A 131 16.42 0.66 -22.39
CA HIS A 131 15.47 1.54 -23.08
C HIS A 131 16.08 2.91 -23.38
N ARG A 132 16.59 3.12 -24.61
CA ARG A 132 17.30 4.35 -24.99
C ARG A 132 16.44 5.63 -24.88
N GLU A 133 15.18 5.56 -25.29
CA GLU A 133 14.27 6.71 -25.32
C GLU A 133 13.85 7.16 -23.92
N GLY A 134 13.50 6.22 -23.04
CA GLY A 134 13.14 6.49 -21.65
C GLY A 134 14.31 6.59 -20.67
N ARG A 135 15.56 6.46 -21.15
CA ARG A 135 16.78 6.33 -20.32
C ARG A 135 16.91 7.42 -19.26
N ARG A 136 16.71 8.67 -19.66
CA ARG A 136 16.86 9.82 -18.75
C ARG A 136 15.87 9.76 -17.60
N THR A 137 14.61 9.46 -17.89
CA THR A 137 13.53 9.31 -16.90
C THR A 137 13.82 8.12 -15.99
N ALA A 138 14.23 6.96 -16.54
CA ALA A 138 14.55 5.78 -15.76
C ALA A 138 15.72 6.00 -14.77
N PHE A 139 16.80 6.67 -15.19
CA PHE A 139 17.89 7.01 -14.28
C PHE A 139 17.49 8.05 -13.22
N ARG A 140 16.60 8.99 -13.54
CA ARG A 140 16.06 9.90 -12.52
C ARG A 140 15.26 9.14 -11.47
N TYR A 141 14.42 8.18 -11.87
CA TYR A 141 13.76 7.29 -10.91
C TYR A 141 14.78 6.54 -10.05
N ALA A 142 15.81 5.95 -10.65
CA ALA A 142 16.87 5.26 -9.91
C ALA A 142 17.57 6.20 -8.89
N ILE A 143 17.88 7.44 -9.27
CA ILE A 143 18.48 8.43 -8.38
C ILE A 143 17.52 8.82 -7.26
N ALA A 144 16.26 9.13 -7.57
CA ALA A 144 15.26 9.52 -6.57
C ALA A 144 15.05 8.41 -5.54
N VAL A 145 14.86 7.18 -6.00
CA VAL A 145 14.72 5.98 -5.16
C VAL A 145 15.97 5.77 -4.32
N GLY A 146 17.16 5.84 -4.92
CA GLY A 146 18.43 5.63 -4.22
C GLY A 146 18.70 6.68 -3.14
N VAL A 147 18.47 7.96 -3.44
CA VAL A 147 18.65 9.07 -2.49
C VAL A 147 17.67 8.93 -1.32
N CYS A 148 16.39 8.67 -1.60
CA CYS A 148 15.42 8.47 -0.52
C CYS A 148 15.76 7.23 0.32
N GLN A 149 16.22 6.15 -0.31
CA GLN A 149 16.64 4.93 0.38
C GLN A 149 17.82 5.18 1.34
N VAL A 150 18.82 5.95 0.93
CA VAL A 150 19.90 6.39 1.83
C VAL A 150 19.33 7.22 2.97
N GLY A 151 18.40 8.14 2.68
CA GLY A 151 17.71 8.94 3.70
C GLY A 151 16.98 8.08 4.74
N TRP A 152 16.28 7.02 4.33
CA TRP A 152 15.61 6.09 5.22
C TRP A 152 16.59 5.32 6.12
N LEU A 153 17.74 4.90 5.59
CA LEU A 153 18.79 4.26 6.37
C LEU A 153 19.43 5.22 7.38
N VAL A 154 19.72 6.46 6.94
CA VAL A 154 20.26 7.51 7.83
C VAL A 154 19.27 7.83 8.95
N ARG A 155 17.96 7.83 8.67
CA ARG A 155 16.93 8.07 9.69
C ARG A 155 17.02 7.11 10.88
N LEU A 156 17.44 5.86 10.67
CA LEU A 156 17.61 4.89 11.78
C LEU A 156 18.71 5.31 12.77
N ALA A 157 19.68 6.08 12.33
CA ALA A 157 20.77 6.59 13.18
C ALA A 157 20.44 7.95 13.82
N LEU A 158 19.32 8.58 13.45
CA LEU A 158 18.93 9.88 13.99
C LEU A 158 18.32 9.75 15.39
N PRO A 159 18.61 10.70 16.30
CA PRO A 159 17.87 10.83 17.56
C PRO A 159 16.36 10.97 17.34
N PRO A 160 15.49 10.52 18.27
CA PRO A 160 14.04 10.47 18.06
C PRO A 160 13.38 11.79 17.57
N PRO A 161 13.74 12.98 18.07
CA PRO A 161 13.15 14.23 17.57
C PRO A 161 13.48 14.49 16.09
N LEU A 162 14.74 14.23 15.69
CA LEU A 162 15.17 14.38 14.31
C LEU A 162 14.61 13.28 13.41
N GLY A 163 14.47 12.05 13.92
CA GLY A 163 13.81 10.95 13.21
C GLY A 163 12.33 11.21 12.93
N GLY A 164 11.65 11.91 13.85
CA GLY A 164 10.28 12.38 13.69
C GLY A 164 10.12 13.44 12.59
N ILE A 165 11.05 14.39 12.50
CA ILE A 165 11.08 15.43 11.45
C ILE A 165 11.54 14.86 10.11
N ALA A 166 12.51 13.95 10.11
CA ALA A 166 13.04 13.33 8.90
C ALA A 166 11.97 12.52 8.18
N PHE A 167 11.04 11.88 8.89
CA PHE A 167 9.97 11.09 8.28
C PHE A 167 9.12 11.87 7.26
N PRO A 168 8.41 12.96 7.61
CA PRO A 168 7.62 13.72 6.64
C PRO A 168 8.48 14.38 5.55
N VAL A 169 9.73 14.75 5.83
CA VAL A 169 10.66 15.25 4.81
C VAL A 169 10.97 14.17 3.77
N LEU A 170 11.25 12.95 4.20
CA LEU A 170 11.50 11.82 3.31
C LEU A 170 10.23 11.42 2.55
N VAL A 171 9.06 11.43 3.18
CA VAL A 171 7.76 11.26 2.49
C VAL A 171 7.59 12.29 1.38
N ALA A 172 7.85 13.57 1.65
CA ALA A 172 7.76 14.62 0.64
C ALA A 172 8.78 14.42 -0.50
N ALA A 173 10.01 13.99 -0.17
CA ALA A 173 11.03 13.67 -1.16
C ALA A 173 10.62 12.48 -2.06
N GLU A 174 10.03 11.44 -1.46
CA GLU A 174 9.49 10.28 -2.17
C GLU A 174 8.38 10.72 -3.14
N LEU A 175 7.40 11.49 -2.68
CA LEU A 175 6.31 12.01 -3.53
C LEU A 175 6.82 12.95 -4.63
N ALA A 176 7.88 13.73 -4.37
CA ALA A 176 8.48 14.60 -5.37
C ALA A 176 9.30 13.84 -6.43
N GLY A 177 9.81 12.65 -6.09
CA GLY A 177 10.66 11.83 -6.95
C GLY A 177 10.06 11.54 -8.33
N PRO A 178 8.86 10.95 -8.42
CA PRO A 178 8.18 10.71 -9.69
C PRO A 178 7.89 11.99 -10.48
N VAL A 179 7.46 13.07 -9.80
CA VAL A 179 7.19 14.36 -10.45
C VAL A 179 8.46 14.93 -11.10
N TRP A 180 9.59 14.84 -10.42
CA TRP A 180 10.89 15.25 -10.94
C TRP A 180 11.40 14.33 -12.07
N ALA A 181 11.18 13.03 -11.94
CA ALA A 181 11.60 12.05 -12.94
C ALA A 181 10.85 12.22 -14.26
N GLU A 182 9.52 12.37 -14.21
CA GLU A 182 8.65 12.56 -15.37
C GLU A 182 8.71 13.98 -15.97
N GLY A 183 9.21 14.97 -15.21
CA GLY A 183 9.38 16.35 -15.66
C GLY A 183 10.43 16.57 -16.78
N THR A 184 11.01 15.50 -17.35
CA THR A 184 11.94 15.57 -18.49
C THR A 184 11.24 15.83 -19.84
N GLY A 185 9.92 15.66 -19.90
CA GLY A 185 9.14 15.67 -21.14
C GLY A 185 8.97 14.30 -21.80
N THR A 186 9.66 13.26 -21.31
CA THR A 186 9.48 11.87 -21.74
C THR A 186 8.75 11.10 -20.65
N ILE A 187 7.44 10.98 -20.80
CA ILE A 187 6.60 10.26 -19.84
C ILE A 187 6.85 8.75 -19.98
N THR A 188 6.98 8.04 -18.87
CA THR A 188 7.07 6.58 -18.88
C THR A 188 5.87 5.93 -19.60
N PRO A 189 6.08 4.85 -20.36
CA PRO A 189 5.05 4.29 -21.23
C PRO A 189 4.09 3.35 -20.48
N TRP A 190 3.48 3.83 -19.39
CA TRP A 190 2.45 3.11 -18.63
C TRP A 190 1.10 3.10 -19.35
N HIS A 191 0.28 2.10 -19.04
CA HIS A 191 -1.03 1.85 -19.64
C HIS A 191 -2.18 2.19 -18.67
N PRO A 192 -3.09 3.12 -18.99
CA PRO A 192 -4.16 3.56 -18.08
C PRO A 192 -5.07 2.44 -17.57
N GLU A 193 -5.56 1.57 -18.46
CA GLU A 193 -6.46 0.48 -18.11
C GLU A 193 -5.80 -0.50 -17.14
N HIS A 194 -4.57 -0.93 -17.42
CA HIS A 194 -3.81 -1.82 -16.55
C HIS A 194 -3.61 -1.22 -15.15
N VAL A 195 -3.26 0.07 -15.06
CA VAL A 195 -3.15 0.75 -13.75
C VAL A 195 -4.50 0.78 -13.03
N THR A 196 -5.59 1.15 -13.70
CA THR A 196 -6.91 1.18 -13.05
C THR A 196 -7.40 -0.20 -12.62
N GLU A 197 -7.09 -1.23 -13.41
CA GLU A 197 -7.41 -2.61 -13.10
C GLU A 197 -6.64 -3.06 -11.86
N ARG A 198 -5.32 -2.82 -11.80
CA ARG A 198 -4.47 -3.13 -10.63
C ARG A 198 -4.99 -2.46 -9.36
N PHE A 199 -5.37 -1.18 -9.44
CA PHE A 199 -5.94 -0.46 -8.31
C PHE A 199 -7.30 -1.04 -7.87
N GLY A 200 -8.16 -1.43 -8.82
CA GLY A 200 -9.42 -2.10 -8.52
C GLY A 200 -9.21 -3.47 -7.87
N LEU A 201 -8.30 -4.29 -8.40
CA LEU A 201 -7.96 -5.59 -7.85
C LEU A 201 -7.39 -5.46 -6.44
N PHE A 202 -6.49 -4.52 -6.21
CA PHE A 202 -5.97 -4.26 -4.86
C PHE A 202 -7.05 -3.76 -3.90
N THR A 203 -7.99 -2.92 -4.38
CA THR A 203 -9.17 -2.52 -3.59
C THR A 203 -9.99 -3.73 -3.16
N LEU A 204 -10.26 -4.66 -4.07
CA LEU A 204 -11.00 -5.89 -3.75
C LEU A 204 -10.28 -6.74 -2.71
N ILE A 205 -8.96 -6.85 -2.83
CA ILE A 205 -8.12 -7.60 -1.89
C ILE A 205 -8.17 -6.97 -0.49
N VAL A 206 -8.03 -5.64 -0.39
CA VAL A 206 -8.11 -4.91 0.89
C VAL A 206 -9.51 -4.98 1.52
N LEU A 207 -10.56 -4.90 0.71
CA LEU A 207 -11.94 -5.12 1.18
C LEU A 207 -12.15 -6.55 1.66
N GLY A 208 -11.59 -7.54 0.96
CA GLY A 208 -11.60 -8.96 1.35
C GLY A 208 -10.93 -9.18 2.70
N GLU A 209 -9.79 -8.54 2.95
CA GLU A 209 -9.10 -8.57 4.25
C GLU A 209 -9.96 -7.95 5.36
N SER A 210 -10.68 -6.86 5.07
CA SER A 210 -11.60 -6.25 6.04
C SER A 210 -12.76 -7.18 6.41
N VAL A 211 -13.27 -7.94 5.43
CA VAL A 211 -14.30 -8.97 5.67
C VAL A 211 -13.74 -10.12 6.51
N LEU A 212 -12.52 -10.56 6.24
CA LEU A 212 -11.84 -11.61 7.03
C LEU A 212 -11.68 -11.17 8.49
N ALA A 213 -11.11 -9.99 8.74
CA ALA A 213 -10.91 -9.43 10.07
C ALA A 213 -12.25 -9.31 10.84
N SER A 214 -13.28 -8.76 10.19
CA SER A 214 -14.62 -8.65 10.76
C SER A 214 -15.22 -10.02 11.10
N THR A 215 -15.03 -11.03 10.23
CA THR A 215 -15.54 -12.39 10.46
C THR A 215 -14.87 -13.04 11.66
N VAL A 216 -13.55 -12.90 11.80
CA VAL A 216 -12.80 -13.39 12.96
C VAL A 216 -13.28 -12.71 14.24
N ALA A 217 -13.49 -11.39 14.21
CA ALA A 217 -13.99 -10.64 15.36
C ALA A 217 -15.39 -11.10 15.80
N VAL A 218 -16.30 -11.29 14.83
CA VAL A 218 -17.65 -11.80 15.08
C VAL A 218 -17.60 -13.24 15.63
N GLN A 219 -16.73 -14.09 15.10
CA GLN A 219 -16.54 -15.45 15.61
C GLN A 219 -16.10 -15.45 17.07
N GLN A 220 -15.13 -14.60 17.43
CA GLN A 220 -14.64 -14.45 18.79
C GLN A 220 -15.73 -13.93 19.73
N ALA A 221 -16.48 -12.91 19.30
CA ALA A 221 -17.62 -12.36 20.04
C ALA A 221 -18.71 -13.41 20.34
N ILE A 222 -19.05 -14.24 19.35
CA ILE A 222 -20.03 -15.32 19.52
C ILE A 222 -19.48 -16.39 20.47
N ALA A 223 -18.20 -16.74 20.37
CA ALA A 223 -17.58 -17.74 21.23
C ALA A 223 -17.51 -17.30 22.70
N SER A 224 -17.26 -16.01 22.97
CA SER A 224 -17.14 -15.48 24.34
C SER A 224 -18.48 -15.16 25.00
N HIS A 225 -19.46 -14.67 24.23
CA HIS A 225 -20.71 -14.12 24.80
C HIS A 225 -22.00 -14.69 24.20
N GLY A 226 -21.89 -15.61 23.25
CA GLY A 226 -23.03 -16.12 22.50
C GLY A 226 -23.52 -15.15 21.42
N LEU A 227 -24.56 -15.56 20.69
CA LEU A 227 -25.13 -14.75 19.62
C LEU A 227 -25.99 -13.61 20.20
N SER A 228 -25.68 -12.36 19.85
CA SER A 228 -26.46 -11.19 20.24
C SER A 228 -26.93 -10.39 19.03
N ALA A 229 -28.02 -9.63 19.20
CA ALA A 229 -28.54 -8.73 18.15
C ALA A 229 -27.51 -7.64 17.77
N ALA A 230 -26.68 -7.20 18.73
CA ALA A 230 -25.64 -6.22 18.50
C ALA A 230 -24.51 -6.78 17.61
N VAL A 231 -24.06 -8.01 17.89
CA VAL A 231 -23.05 -8.70 17.06
C VAL A 231 -23.58 -8.95 15.64
N LEU A 232 -24.84 -9.37 15.50
CA LEU A 232 -25.49 -9.49 14.20
C LEU A 232 -25.59 -8.14 13.46
N GLY A 233 -25.85 -7.06 14.20
CA GLY A 233 -25.87 -5.69 13.67
C GLY A 233 -24.51 -5.25 13.13
N VAL A 234 -23.42 -5.54 13.86
CA VAL A 234 -22.05 -5.25 13.41
C VAL A 234 -21.71 -6.08 12.17
N ALA A 235 -22.01 -7.38 12.16
CA ALA A 235 -21.75 -8.25 11.02
C ALA A 235 -22.51 -7.78 9.76
N GLY A 236 -23.82 -7.52 9.90
CA GLY A 236 -24.66 -7.05 8.80
C GLY A 236 -24.26 -5.64 8.32
N GLY A 237 -24.00 -4.72 9.25
CA GLY A 237 -23.54 -3.37 8.93
C GLY A 237 -22.19 -3.37 8.23
N GLY A 238 -21.23 -4.18 8.71
CA GLY A 238 -19.92 -4.34 8.08
C GLY A 238 -20.02 -4.89 6.66
N LEU A 239 -20.86 -5.90 6.44
CA LEU A 239 -21.11 -6.43 5.09
C LEU A 239 -21.70 -5.36 4.16
N LEU A 240 -22.68 -4.59 4.62
CA LEU A 240 -23.29 -3.50 3.85
C LEU A 240 -22.28 -2.38 3.55
N LEU A 241 -21.41 -2.04 4.49
CA LEU A 241 -20.34 -1.05 4.29
C LEU A 241 -19.35 -1.53 3.22
N VAL A 242 -18.85 -2.76 3.33
CA VAL A 242 -17.93 -3.33 2.33
C VAL A 242 -18.59 -3.37 0.95
N PHE A 243 -19.84 -3.82 0.87
CA PHE A 243 -20.58 -3.88 -0.38
C PHE A 243 -20.83 -2.47 -0.97
N GLY A 244 -21.16 -1.49 -0.13
CA GLY A 244 -21.35 -0.11 -0.54
C GLY A 244 -20.07 0.57 -1.03
N LEU A 245 -18.93 0.28 -0.38
CA LEU A 245 -17.62 0.75 -0.83
C LEU A 245 -17.23 0.14 -2.17
N TRP A 246 -17.38 -1.18 -2.33
CA TRP A 246 -17.19 -1.85 -3.60
C TRP A 246 -18.07 -1.23 -4.69
N TRP A 247 -19.37 -1.09 -4.42
CA TRP A 247 -20.33 -0.54 -5.38
C TRP A 247 -19.96 0.88 -5.81
N THR A 248 -19.56 1.72 -4.86
CA THR A 248 -19.19 3.11 -5.12
C THR A 248 -17.90 3.21 -5.93
N TYR A 249 -16.89 2.42 -5.56
CA TYR A 249 -15.59 2.41 -6.23
C TYR A 249 -15.69 1.98 -7.70
N PHE A 250 -16.43 0.90 -7.98
CA PHE A 250 -16.54 0.36 -9.34
C PHE A 250 -17.64 1.00 -10.21
N LYS A 251 -18.38 1.99 -9.68
CA LYS A 251 -19.49 2.63 -10.41
C LYS A 251 -19.07 3.35 -11.69
N ARG A 252 -17.84 3.87 -11.76
CA ARG A 252 -17.34 4.64 -12.91
C ARG A 252 -15.99 4.12 -13.39
N PRO A 253 -15.81 3.83 -14.69
CA PRO A 253 -14.51 3.54 -15.26
C PRO A 253 -13.56 4.72 -15.10
N ALA A 254 -12.38 4.51 -14.50
CA ALA A 254 -11.40 5.56 -14.25
C ALA A 254 -10.37 5.75 -15.38
N ALA A 255 -10.22 4.75 -16.26
CA ALA A 255 -9.15 4.73 -17.27
C ALA A 255 -9.22 5.92 -18.24
N GLU A 256 -10.44 6.38 -18.55
CA GLU A 256 -10.63 7.50 -19.47
C GLU A 256 -10.10 8.81 -18.89
N ALA A 257 -10.30 9.07 -17.59
CA ALA A 257 -9.74 10.26 -16.95
C ALA A 257 -8.20 10.26 -17.00
N LEU A 258 -7.58 9.09 -16.82
CA LEU A 258 -6.13 8.93 -16.87
C LEU A 258 -5.54 9.10 -18.27
N ARG A 259 -6.27 8.71 -19.33
CA ARG A 259 -5.84 8.97 -20.72
C ARG A 259 -5.69 10.45 -21.03
N THR A 260 -6.58 11.28 -20.49
CA THR A 260 -6.68 12.70 -20.89
C THR A 260 -5.59 13.60 -20.30
N SER A 261 -4.98 13.22 -19.17
CA SER A 261 -3.96 14.06 -18.53
C SER A 261 -3.02 13.26 -17.64
N GLY A 262 -1.71 13.43 -17.87
CA GLY A 262 -0.67 12.88 -16.98
C GLY A 262 -0.70 13.46 -15.57
N TRP A 263 -1.25 14.66 -15.36
CA TRP A 263 -1.44 15.21 -14.00
C TRP A 263 -2.49 14.41 -13.21
N TRP A 264 -3.59 14.02 -13.87
CA TRP A 264 -4.63 13.20 -13.24
C TRP A 264 -4.10 11.82 -12.84
N ALA A 265 -3.07 11.30 -13.50
CA ALA A 265 -2.38 10.08 -13.09
C ALA A 265 -1.71 10.20 -11.72
N PHE A 266 -1.05 11.32 -11.43
CA PHE A 266 -0.47 11.59 -10.11
C PHE A 266 -1.54 11.79 -9.04
N VAL A 267 -2.56 12.61 -9.34
CA VAL A 267 -3.67 12.85 -8.40
C VAL A 267 -4.39 11.54 -8.08
N TRP A 268 -4.69 10.73 -9.10
CA TRP A 268 -5.29 9.42 -8.94
C TRP A 268 -4.40 8.53 -8.07
N GLY A 269 -3.12 8.36 -8.45
CA GLY A 269 -2.17 7.56 -7.69
C GLY A 269 -2.14 7.96 -6.21
N TYR A 270 -1.93 9.23 -5.92
CA TYR A 270 -1.74 9.73 -4.55
C TYR A 270 -3.02 9.79 -3.72
N ALA A 271 -4.16 10.11 -4.34
CA ALA A 271 -5.46 10.08 -3.64
C ALA A 271 -5.83 8.68 -3.15
N HIS A 272 -5.37 7.63 -3.85
CA HIS A 272 -5.62 6.24 -3.44
C HIS A 272 -4.88 5.81 -2.17
N TYR A 273 -3.91 6.59 -1.69
CA TYR A 273 -3.41 6.40 -0.34
C TYR A 273 -4.56 6.47 0.68
N GLY A 274 -5.39 7.52 0.59
CA GLY A 274 -6.53 7.69 1.49
C GLY A 274 -7.61 6.61 1.28
N VAL A 275 -7.88 6.23 0.03
CA VAL A 275 -8.85 5.17 -0.29
C VAL A 275 -8.42 3.85 0.33
N PHE A 276 -7.20 3.38 0.07
CA PHE A 276 -6.74 2.10 0.59
C PHE A 276 -6.53 2.12 2.10
N ALA A 277 -5.98 3.22 2.65
CA ALA A 277 -5.80 3.35 4.09
C ALA A 277 -7.14 3.35 4.84
N SER A 278 -8.17 4.01 4.30
CA SER A 278 -9.51 4.00 4.90
C SER A 278 -10.19 2.64 4.75
N ALA A 279 -10.07 2.00 3.59
CA ALA A 279 -10.63 0.66 3.35
C ALA A 279 -10.01 -0.38 4.26
N ALA A 280 -8.69 -0.36 4.48
CA ALA A 280 -8.03 -1.26 5.42
C ALA A 280 -8.38 -0.94 6.87
N ALA A 281 -8.43 0.35 7.25
CA ALA A 281 -8.81 0.76 8.60
C ALA A 281 -10.27 0.41 8.95
N LEU A 282 -11.15 0.24 7.96
CA LEU A 282 -12.49 -0.27 8.17
C LEU A 282 -12.47 -1.65 8.85
N GLY A 283 -11.55 -2.55 8.46
CA GLY A 283 -11.37 -3.85 9.10
C GLY A 283 -11.10 -3.73 10.61
N ALA A 284 -10.13 -2.86 10.98
CA ALA A 284 -9.83 -2.55 12.38
C ALA A 284 -11.04 -1.96 13.14
N GLY A 285 -11.79 -1.07 12.48
CA GLY A 285 -12.99 -0.45 13.05
C GLY A 285 -14.11 -1.45 13.29
N LEU A 286 -14.36 -2.36 12.34
CA LEU A 286 -15.36 -3.41 12.47
C LEU A 286 -15.03 -4.40 13.58
N GLN A 287 -13.74 -4.77 13.72
CA GLN A 287 -13.28 -5.61 14.82
C GLN A 287 -13.53 -4.94 16.18
N SER A 288 -13.12 -3.66 16.31
CA SER A 288 -13.34 -2.87 17.53
C SER A 288 -14.84 -2.73 17.87
N ALA A 289 -15.69 -2.57 16.85
CA ALA A 289 -17.14 -2.49 17.03
C ALA A 289 -17.74 -3.82 17.49
N ALA A 290 -17.28 -4.96 16.97
CA ALA A 290 -17.75 -6.29 17.36
C ALA A 290 -17.41 -6.61 18.83
N GLU A 291 -16.25 -6.18 19.31
CA GLU A 291 -15.84 -6.33 20.72
C GLU A 291 -16.69 -5.43 21.64
N THR A 292 -16.87 -4.16 21.27
CA THR A 292 -17.63 -3.19 22.06
C THR A 292 -19.12 -3.52 22.11
N ALA A 293 -19.67 -4.12 21.05
CA ALA A 293 -21.07 -4.57 21.01
C ALA A 293 -21.45 -5.55 22.14
N ASN A 294 -20.46 -6.16 22.79
CA ASN A 294 -20.64 -7.04 23.95
C ASN A 294 -20.43 -6.35 25.31
N HIS A 295 -19.92 -5.11 25.33
CA HIS A 295 -19.66 -4.33 26.54
C HIS A 295 -20.42 -2.99 26.51
N PRO A 296 -21.75 -2.97 26.78
CA PRO A 296 -22.54 -1.73 26.81
C PRO A 296 -22.19 -0.76 27.97
N GLY A 297 -21.02 -0.87 28.62
CA GLY A 297 -20.76 -0.25 29.93
C GLY A 297 -19.50 0.61 30.12
N HIS A 298 -18.61 0.80 29.14
CA HIS A 298 -17.32 1.50 29.40
C HIS A 298 -16.92 2.64 28.46
N LEU A 299 -17.86 3.27 27.75
CA LEU A 299 -17.64 4.61 27.17
C LEU A 299 -18.51 5.62 27.90
N GLY A 300 -18.07 5.98 29.11
CA GLY A 300 -18.58 7.11 29.87
C GLY A 300 -17.41 7.94 30.39
N ALA A 301 -17.43 9.22 30.02
CA ALA A 301 -16.51 10.33 30.32
C ALA A 301 -15.29 10.49 29.40
#